data_AF-A0A3M0WEM2-F1
#
_entry.id   AF-A0A3M0WEM2-F1
#
_cell.length_a   1.000
_cell.length_b   1.000
_cell.length_c   1.000
_cell.angle_alpha   90.00
_cell.angle_beta   90.00
_cell.angle_gamma   90.00
#
_symmetry.space_group_name_H-M   'P 1'
#
loop_
_entity.id
_entity.type
_entity.pdbx_description
1 polymer ?
#
loop_
_entity_poly.entity_id
_entity_poly.type
_entity_poly.pdbx_seq_one_letter_code
_entity_poly.pdbx_strand_id
1 'polypeptide(L)'
;MALASPPATPPESISSPSSSTSSQQPPPSSLPALTRTLSHPPQTDFDVIAHYKNAIKSNPSLPVPIAAIESLVALLTHTPLTTVSETLALIDAQSLILRQWAANPIPISAGTDLFQRYLVASFQHRSTVPLLSVATLRAKLVATSKLFTSKAKIASQQVAANFLPLVVDDSLVFTHATTALVETVIRHAFNIPTSTLPLHSFRAALSSSSPRRPRQSRSLSSSILILSCHAVFSNGALLTPSGSHMLALAARDAGIPVYAAVESFNFVRPYPLSADAAELTKLGVKQRDLLASEWNHGTE
;
A
#
# COMPACT_ATOMS: atom_id res chain seq x y z
N MET A 1 -23.79 19.36 53.61
CA MET A 1 -24.20 17.98 53.94
C MET A 1 -23.72 17.10 52.78
N ALA A 2 -22.89 16.08 52.94
CA ALA A 2 -22.14 15.58 54.10
C ALA A 2 -20.72 15.14 53.61
N LEU A 3 -19.63 15.35 54.37
CA LEU A 3 -18.91 14.33 55.18
C LEU A 3 -18.53 13.04 54.40
N ALA A 4 -17.27 12.55 54.37
CA ALA A 4 -16.04 12.96 55.09
C ALA A 4 -14.72 12.49 54.38
N SER A 5 -13.56 12.81 54.96
CA SER A 5 -12.16 12.46 54.56
C SER A 5 -11.24 12.41 55.81
N PRO A 6 -9.93 12.04 55.76
CA PRO A 6 -9.17 11.13 54.88
C PRO A 6 -8.94 9.79 55.66
N PRO A 7 -7.76 9.27 56.14
CA PRO A 7 -6.28 9.44 55.87
C PRO A 7 -5.73 8.33 54.92
N ALA A 8 -4.45 8.17 54.52
CA ALA A 8 -3.16 8.92 54.60
C ALA A 8 -1.94 8.24 55.32
N THR A 9 -1.16 7.42 54.58
CA THR A 9 0.35 7.35 54.53
C THR A 9 1.22 6.95 55.76
N PRO A 10 2.54 6.58 55.63
CA PRO A 10 3.37 6.20 54.45
C PRO A 10 4.13 4.82 54.56
N PRO A 11 5.49 4.64 54.65
CA PRO A 11 6.19 3.71 53.73
C PRO A 11 7.23 2.72 54.35
N GLU A 12 7.72 1.74 53.55
CA GLU A 12 9.03 1.02 53.59
C GLU A 12 8.94 -0.29 52.73
N SER A 13 9.99 -1.01 52.30
CA SER A 13 11.45 -0.79 52.20
C SER A 13 12.05 -1.70 51.08
N ILE A 14 13.37 -1.60 50.82
CA ILE A 14 14.06 -2.28 49.70
C ILE A 14 14.49 -3.72 50.06
N SER A 15 14.36 -4.67 49.14
CA SER A 15 15.17 -5.90 49.16
C SER A 15 15.43 -6.53 47.77
N SER A 16 16.57 -7.17 47.65
CA SER A 16 17.11 -7.97 46.52
C SER A 16 18.41 -8.64 47.03
N PRO A 17 18.98 -9.68 46.39
CA PRO A 17 18.54 -10.41 45.21
C PRO A 17 18.41 -11.94 45.47
N SER A 18 18.17 -12.73 44.42
CA SER A 18 18.79 -14.05 44.27
C SER A 18 18.74 -14.51 42.81
N SER A 19 19.82 -15.13 42.35
CA SER A 19 19.99 -15.56 40.96
C SER A 19 19.66 -17.05 40.79
N SER A 20 18.89 -17.38 39.76
CA SER A 20 18.77 -18.75 39.24
C SER A 20 18.93 -18.74 37.72
N THR A 21 19.92 -19.47 37.23
CA THR A 21 20.24 -19.53 35.80
C THR A 21 19.30 -20.50 35.10
N SER A 22 18.39 -19.97 34.27
CA SER A 22 17.68 -20.76 33.26
C SER A 22 17.98 -20.19 31.87
N SER A 23 18.20 -21.07 30.90
CA SER A 23 18.69 -20.71 29.57
C SER A 23 17.65 -19.95 28.76
N GLN A 24 18.02 -18.77 28.26
CA GLN A 24 17.19 -17.99 27.34
C GLN A 24 16.95 -18.79 26.05
N GLN A 25 15.69 -19.17 25.81
CA GLN A 25 15.22 -19.62 24.52
C GLN A 25 14.38 -18.49 23.91
N PRO A 26 14.79 -17.88 22.79
CA PRO A 26 14.03 -16.79 22.20
C PRO A 26 12.65 -17.28 21.72
N PRO A 27 11.62 -16.40 21.71
CA PRO A 27 10.30 -16.77 21.20
C PRO A 27 10.40 -17.21 19.73
N PRO A 28 9.54 -18.14 19.26
CA PRO A 28 9.62 -18.72 17.92
C PRO A 28 9.27 -17.70 16.82
N SER A 29 10.25 -16.89 16.46
CA SER A 29 10.18 -15.79 15.49
C SER A 29 10.30 -16.26 14.03
N SER A 30 9.61 -17.36 13.70
CA SER A 30 9.48 -17.84 12.32
C SER A 30 8.13 -18.51 12.10
N LEU A 31 7.25 -17.84 11.36
CA LEU A 31 6.38 -18.58 10.45
C LEU A 31 7.30 -19.35 9.49
N PRO A 32 7.08 -20.65 9.25
CA PRO A 32 7.94 -21.40 8.35
C PRO A 32 7.93 -20.76 6.98
N ALA A 33 9.12 -20.47 6.44
CA ALA A 33 9.25 -19.93 5.10
C ALA A 33 8.71 -20.97 4.10
N LEU A 34 7.48 -20.76 3.63
CA LEU A 34 6.85 -21.57 2.59
C LEU A 34 7.41 -21.29 1.19
N THR A 35 8.71 -21.00 1.13
CA THR A 35 9.60 -21.20 -0.03
C THR A 35 9.75 -22.71 -0.30
N ARG A 36 8.63 -23.42 -0.39
CA ARG A 36 8.58 -24.82 -0.82
C ARG A 36 8.76 -24.82 -2.33
N THR A 37 10.02 -24.74 -2.76
CA THR A 37 10.44 -24.95 -4.13
C THR A 37 10.09 -26.36 -4.58
N LEU A 38 8.86 -26.51 -5.09
CA LEU A 38 8.50 -27.64 -5.94
C LEU A 38 9.41 -27.57 -7.16
N SER A 39 10.17 -28.63 -7.38
CA SER A 39 11.31 -28.68 -8.32
C SER A 39 10.92 -28.47 -9.78
N HIS A 40 9.62 -28.53 -10.10
CA HIS A 40 9.05 -28.01 -11.34
C HIS A 40 7.66 -27.43 -11.04
N PRO A 41 7.39 -26.13 -11.30
CA PRO A 41 6.01 -25.64 -11.32
C PRO A 41 5.28 -26.25 -12.53
N PRO A 42 3.95 -26.46 -12.47
CA PRO A 42 3.20 -26.95 -13.61
C PRO A 42 3.31 -25.95 -14.77
N GLN A 43 3.61 -26.46 -15.97
CA GLN A 43 3.80 -25.64 -17.17
C GLN A 43 2.47 -25.08 -17.67
N THR A 44 2.51 -23.87 -18.23
CA THR A 44 1.33 -23.12 -18.69
C THR A 44 1.66 -22.29 -19.93
N ASP A 45 0.83 -22.38 -20.97
CA ASP A 45 0.95 -21.55 -22.17
C ASP A 45 0.39 -20.12 -21.99
N PHE A 46 -0.08 -19.78 -20.79
CA PHE A 46 -0.69 -18.49 -20.48
C PHE A 46 0.38 -17.43 -20.10
N ASP A 47 0.54 -16.43 -20.96
CA ASP A 47 1.39 -15.27 -20.66
C ASP A 47 0.68 -14.30 -19.69
N VAL A 48 1.05 -14.41 -18.41
CA VAL A 48 0.57 -13.52 -17.33
C VAL A 48 0.99 -12.06 -17.51
N ILE A 49 2.12 -11.80 -18.18
CA ILE A 49 2.64 -10.44 -18.42
C ILE A 49 1.85 -9.77 -19.55
N ALA A 50 1.57 -10.48 -20.65
CA ALA A 50 0.71 -9.96 -21.71
C ALA A 50 -0.71 -9.69 -21.22
N HIS A 51 -1.30 -10.59 -20.42
CA HIS A 51 -2.62 -10.35 -19.83
C HIS A 51 -2.61 -9.12 -18.91
N TYR A 52 -1.62 -8.99 -18.03
CA TYR A 52 -1.46 -7.86 -17.13
C TYR A 52 -1.28 -6.52 -17.88
N LYS A 53 -0.43 -6.49 -18.91
CA LYS A 53 -0.26 -5.33 -19.81
C LYS A 53 -1.58 -4.93 -20.46
N ASN A 54 -2.38 -5.90 -20.90
CA ASN A 54 -3.68 -5.65 -21.55
C ASN A 54 -4.75 -5.17 -20.55
N ALA A 55 -4.75 -5.67 -19.30
CA ALA A 55 -5.64 -5.19 -18.23
C ALA A 55 -5.41 -3.70 -17.93
N ILE A 56 -4.15 -3.26 -17.78
CA ILE A 56 -3.82 -1.85 -17.54
C ILE A 56 -4.10 -0.98 -18.77
N LYS A 57 -3.77 -1.46 -19.99
CA LYS A 57 -4.07 -0.73 -21.24
C LYS A 57 -5.57 -0.54 -21.49
N SER A 58 -6.41 -1.51 -21.10
CA SER A 58 -7.87 -1.42 -21.27
C SER A 58 -8.57 -0.64 -20.15
N ASN A 59 -7.99 -0.58 -18.94
CA ASN A 59 -8.49 0.27 -17.87
C ASN A 59 -7.32 0.96 -17.10
N PRO A 60 -6.89 2.16 -17.52
CA PRO A 60 -5.85 2.92 -16.83
C PRO A 60 -6.19 3.33 -15.38
N SER A 61 -7.46 3.23 -14.96
CA SER A 61 -7.89 3.47 -13.58
C SER A 61 -7.84 2.22 -12.68
N LEU A 62 -7.48 1.06 -13.23
CA LEU A 62 -7.35 -0.19 -12.49
C LEU A 62 -6.08 -0.15 -11.61
N PRO A 63 -6.18 -0.27 -10.27
CA PRO A 63 -4.99 -0.26 -9.43
C PRO A 63 -4.09 -1.46 -9.72
N VAL A 64 -2.79 -1.23 -9.84
CA VAL A 64 -1.76 -2.25 -10.15
C VAL A 64 -1.86 -3.55 -9.33
N PRO A 65 -2.07 -3.52 -7.99
CA PRO A 65 -2.26 -4.74 -7.22
C PRO A 65 -3.47 -5.56 -7.69
N ILE A 66 -4.55 -4.90 -8.11
CA ILE A 66 -5.79 -5.54 -8.58
C ILE A 66 -5.59 -6.12 -9.99
N ALA A 67 -4.90 -5.41 -10.89
CA ALA A 67 -4.54 -5.93 -12.22
C ALA A 67 -3.69 -7.22 -12.15
N ALA A 68 -2.79 -7.31 -11.16
CA ALA A 68 -2.04 -8.54 -10.88
C ALA A 68 -2.98 -9.68 -10.42
N ILE A 69 -3.94 -9.41 -9.54
CA ILE A 69 -4.92 -10.40 -9.07
C ILE A 69 -5.83 -10.88 -10.21
N GLU A 70 -6.35 -9.97 -11.04
CA GLU A 70 -7.18 -10.34 -12.21
C GLU A 70 -6.41 -11.24 -13.18
N SER A 71 -5.13 -10.96 -13.41
CA SER A 71 -4.27 -11.75 -14.29
C SER A 71 -3.94 -13.14 -13.73
N LEU A 72 -3.72 -13.25 -12.41
CA LEU A 72 -3.56 -14.54 -11.74
C LEU A 72 -4.87 -15.34 -11.69
N VAL A 73 -6.05 -14.69 -11.65
CA VAL A 73 -7.35 -15.37 -11.73
C VAL A 73 -7.65 -15.85 -13.16
N ALA A 74 -7.31 -15.07 -14.18
CA ALA A 74 -7.43 -15.48 -15.58
C ALA A 74 -6.57 -16.72 -15.88
N LEU A 75 -5.29 -16.69 -15.48
CA LEU A 75 -4.36 -17.82 -15.49
C LEU A 75 -4.96 -19.12 -14.91
N LEU A 76 -5.71 -19.03 -13.79
CA LEU A 76 -6.38 -20.17 -13.15
C LEU A 76 -7.63 -20.66 -13.88
N THR A 77 -8.26 -19.82 -14.71
CA THR A 77 -9.34 -20.26 -15.61
C THR A 77 -8.82 -20.96 -16.86
N HIS A 78 -7.64 -20.57 -17.37
CA HIS A 78 -7.01 -21.23 -18.52
C HIS A 78 -6.30 -22.55 -18.15
N THR A 79 -5.77 -22.69 -16.93
CA THR A 79 -4.96 -23.88 -16.58
C THR A 79 -5.78 -25.01 -15.92
N PRO A 80 -5.81 -26.24 -16.49
CA PRO A 80 -6.57 -27.39 -15.96
C PRO A 80 -5.85 -28.11 -14.80
N LEU A 81 -5.69 -27.41 -13.69
CA LEU A 81 -5.17 -27.90 -12.40
C LEU A 81 -6.18 -28.82 -11.69
N THR A 82 -5.65 -29.82 -10.98
CA THR A 82 -6.42 -30.85 -10.25
C THR A 82 -6.24 -30.80 -8.73
N THR A 83 -5.06 -30.40 -8.23
CA THR A 83 -4.80 -30.31 -6.78
C THR A 83 -4.58 -28.89 -6.26
N VAL A 84 -4.76 -28.75 -4.94
CA VAL A 84 -4.43 -27.52 -4.20
C VAL A 84 -2.93 -27.20 -4.30
N SER A 85 -2.08 -28.22 -4.27
CA SER A 85 -0.62 -28.09 -4.33
C SER A 85 -0.14 -27.54 -5.67
N GLU A 86 -0.65 -28.09 -6.79
CA GLU A 86 -0.44 -27.53 -8.14
C GLU A 86 -0.88 -26.06 -8.19
N THR A 87 -2.08 -25.78 -7.65
CA THR A 87 -2.69 -24.45 -7.67
C THR A 87 -1.82 -23.41 -6.97
N LEU A 88 -1.32 -23.71 -5.76
CA LEU A 88 -0.47 -22.77 -5.02
C LEU A 88 0.92 -22.61 -5.67
N ALA A 89 1.51 -23.70 -6.17
CA ALA A 89 2.84 -23.68 -6.81
C ALA A 89 2.85 -22.87 -8.11
N LEU A 90 1.83 -23.06 -8.95
CA LEU A 90 1.62 -22.30 -10.17
C LEU A 90 1.50 -20.80 -9.89
N ILE A 91 0.71 -20.43 -8.88
CA ILE A 91 0.44 -19.03 -8.56
C ILE A 91 1.70 -18.36 -8.03
N ASP A 92 2.51 -19.02 -7.19
CA ASP A 92 3.76 -18.41 -6.74
C ASP A 92 4.79 -18.28 -7.86
N ALA A 93 4.95 -19.29 -8.72
CA ALA A 93 5.83 -19.22 -9.88
C ALA A 93 5.43 -18.07 -10.84
N GLN A 94 4.15 -17.96 -11.19
CA GLN A 94 3.66 -16.88 -12.07
C GLN A 94 3.63 -15.51 -11.38
N SER A 95 3.42 -15.46 -10.05
CA SER A 95 3.64 -14.24 -9.26
C SER A 95 5.10 -13.83 -9.25
N LEU A 96 6.05 -14.78 -9.22
CA LEU A 96 7.48 -14.53 -9.25
C LEU A 96 7.91 -13.98 -10.62
N ILE A 97 7.42 -14.57 -11.72
CA ILE A 97 7.62 -14.07 -13.09
C ILE A 97 7.11 -12.62 -13.22
N LEU A 98 5.87 -12.35 -12.79
CA LEU A 98 5.28 -11.01 -12.85
C LEU A 98 6.05 -9.98 -11.99
N ARG A 99 6.51 -10.38 -10.79
CA ARG A 99 7.37 -9.56 -9.90
C ARG A 99 8.76 -9.31 -10.51
N GLN A 100 9.36 -10.27 -11.21
CA GLN A 100 10.66 -10.08 -11.85
C GLN A 100 10.60 -9.13 -13.07
N TRP A 101 9.60 -9.31 -13.94
CA TRP A 101 9.42 -8.49 -15.13
C TRP A 101 9.13 -7.02 -14.79
N ALA A 102 8.29 -6.75 -13.79
CA ALA A 102 7.89 -5.39 -13.44
C ALA A 102 9.09 -4.53 -13.04
N ALA A 103 9.06 -3.24 -13.40
CA ALA A 103 10.09 -2.27 -13.01
C ALA A 103 10.13 -2.16 -11.47
N ASN A 104 9.12 -1.59 -10.83
CA ASN A 104 8.91 -1.66 -9.38
C ASN A 104 8.02 -2.86 -9.00
N PRO A 105 8.57 -3.89 -8.31
CA PRO A 105 7.80 -5.07 -7.92
C PRO A 105 6.88 -4.85 -6.70
N ILE A 106 7.02 -3.77 -5.93
CA ILE A 106 6.34 -3.61 -4.64
C ILE A 106 4.81 -3.49 -4.77
N PRO A 107 4.24 -2.69 -5.70
CA PRO A 107 2.79 -2.65 -5.86
C PRO A 107 2.22 -3.98 -6.36
N ILE A 108 2.96 -4.72 -7.20
CA ILE A 108 2.55 -6.07 -7.63
C ILE A 108 2.60 -7.04 -6.45
N SER A 109 3.67 -7.01 -5.63
CA SER A 109 3.80 -7.93 -4.49
C SER A 109 2.67 -7.74 -3.47
N ALA A 110 2.18 -6.50 -3.26
CA ALA A 110 0.99 -6.24 -2.45
C ALA A 110 -0.23 -7.08 -2.91
N GLY A 111 -0.49 -7.10 -4.22
CA GLY A 111 -1.59 -7.85 -4.83
C GLY A 111 -1.37 -9.36 -4.79
N THR A 112 -0.18 -9.83 -5.18
CA THR A 112 0.12 -11.27 -5.22
C THR A 112 0.10 -11.88 -3.81
N ASP A 113 0.68 -11.20 -2.82
CA ASP A 113 0.69 -11.63 -1.42
C ASP A 113 -0.72 -11.73 -0.83
N LEU A 114 -1.56 -10.72 -1.09
CA LEU A 114 -2.95 -10.69 -0.62
C LEU A 114 -3.75 -11.85 -1.23
N PHE A 115 -3.55 -12.13 -2.52
CA PHE A 115 -4.22 -13.23 -3.22
C PHE A 115 -3.74 -14.60 -2.75
N GLN A 116 -2.43 -14.80 -2.56
CA GLN A 116 -1.89 -16.03 -1.98
C GLN A 116 -2.46 -16.30 -0.57
N ARG A 117 -2.52 -15.27 0.30
CA ARG A 117 -3.13 -15.40 1.64
C ARG A 117 -4.64 -15.68 1.56
N TYR A 118 -5.37 -14.98 0.69
CA TYR A 118 -6.80 -15.23 0.45
C TYR A 118 -7.05 -16.68 0.03
N LEU A 119 -6.21 -17.23 -0.85
CA LEU A 119 -6.29 -18.62 -1.29
C LEU A 119 -6.00 -19.59 -0.16
N VAL A 120 -4.88 -19.44 0.56
CA VAL A 120 -4.50 -20.31 1.68
C VAL A 120 -5.59 -20.32 2.76
N ALA A 121 -6.10 -19.16 3.17
CA ALA A 121 -7.24 -19.08 4.09
C ALA A 121 -8.50 -19.74 3.50
N SER A 122 -8.78 -19.50 2.21
CA SER A 122 -9.89 -20.14 1.50
C SER A 122 -9.73 -21.65 1.32
N PHE A 123 -8.54 -22.23 1.49
CA PHE A 123 -8.31 -23.68 1.57
C PHE A 123 -8.44 -24.19 3.02
N GLN A 124 -7.87 -23.48 3.99
CA GLN A 124 -7.89 -23.86 5.42
C GLN A 124 -9.33 -23.89 6.00
N HIS A 125 -10.19 -22.94 5.62
CA HIS A 125 -11.59 -22.92 6.04
C HIS A 125 -12.47 -24.06 5.47
N ARG A 126 -11.92 -25.04 4.74
CA ARG A 126 -12.68 -26.17 4.15
C ARG A 126 -12.75 -27.42 5.03
N SER A 127 -12.19 -27.41 6.24
CA SER A 127 -12.12 -28.60 7.11
C SER A 127 -13.49 -29.17 7.58
N THR A 128 -14.60 -28.54 7.21
CA THR A 128 -15.97 -28.91 7.63
C THR A 128 -16.94 -29.14 6.46
N VAL A 129 -16.48 -29.07 5.20
CA VAL A 129 -17.35 -29.17 4.01
C VAL A 129 -16.76 -30.19 3.02
N PRO A 130 -17.56 -31.11 2.43
CA PRO A 130 -17.08 -32.08 1.45
C PRO A 130 -16.30 -31.45 0.29
N LEU A 131 -15.37 -32.22 -0.26
CA LEU A 131 -14.31 -31.81 -1.19
C LEU A 131 -14.83 -30.97 -2.39
N LEU A 132 -14.87 -29.64 -2.22
CA LEU A 132 -15.25 -28.70 -3.27
C LEU A 132 -14.32 -28.85 -4.48
N SER A 133 -14.90 -29.18 -5.63
CA SER A 133 -14.17 -29.34 -6.89
C SER A 133 -13.36 -28.09 -7.25
N VAL A 134 -12.24 -28.27 -7.95
CA VAL A 134 -11.42 -27.14 -8.41
C VAL A 134 -12.22 -26.22 -9.34
N ALA A 135 -13.20 -26.74 -10.09
CA ALA A 135 -14.13 -25.95 -10.88
C ALA A 135 -14.98 -24.99 -10.03
N THR A 136 -15.51 -25.45 -8.89
CA THR A 136 -16.27 -24.60 -7.95
C THR A 136 -15.37 -23.52 -7.33
N LEU A 137 -14.09 -23.82 -7.08
CA LEU A 137 -13.11 -22.82 -6.67
C LEU A 137 -12.84 -21.79 -7.78
N ARG A 138 -12.60 -22.21 -9.03
CA ARG A 138 -12.43 -21.28 -10.17
C ARG A 138 -13.61 -20.31 -10.29
N ALA A 139 -14.84 -20.83 -10.25
CA ALA A 139 -16.05 -20.01 -10.28
C ALA A 139 -16.10 -18.99 -9.14
N LYS A 140 -15.78 -19.39 -7.90
CA LYS A 140 -15.69 -18.48 -6.75
C LYS A 140 -14.59 -17.42 -6.93
N LEU A 141 -13.44 -17.78 -7.49
CA LEU A 141 -12.33 -16.84 -7.72
C LEU A 141 -12.68 -15.79 -8.78
N VAL A 142 -13.33 -16.19 -9.89
CA VAL A 142 -13.81 -15.26 -10.95
C VAL A 142 -14.93 -14.34 -10.44
N ALA A 143 -15.80 -14.84 -9.55
CA ALA A 143 -16.78 -13.99 -8.88
C ALA A 143 -16.11 -13.01 -7.88
N THR A 144 -15.03 -13.45 -7.21
CA THR A 144 -14.34 -12.65 -6.20
C THR A 144 -13.40 -11.60 -6.81
N SER A 145 -12.76 -11.85 -7.96
CA SER A 145 -11.91 -10.84 -8.63
C SER A 145 -12.73 -9.61 -9.04
N LYS A 146 -13.88 -9.81 -9.67
CA LYS A 146 -14.85 -8.75 -9.99
C LYS A 146 -15.29 -7.96 -8.75
N LEU A 147 -15.40 -8.63 -7.58
CA LEU A 147 -15.70 -8.00 -6.30
C LEU A 147 -14.50 -7.25 -5.71
N PHE A 148 -13.26 -7.66 -5.96
CA PHE A 148 -12.07 -6.88 -5.58
C PHE A 148 -12.00 -5.59 -6.39
N THR A 149 -12.24 -5.64 -7.70
CA THR A 149 -12.18 -4.46 -8.59
C THR A 149 -13.28 -3.43 -8.28
N SER A 150 -14.50 -3.88 -7.94
CA SER A 150 -15.55 -2.96 -7.46
C SER A 150 -15.26 -2.40 -6.06
N LYS A 151 -14.74 -3.22 -5.13
CA LYS A 151 -14.32 -2.77 -3.80
C LYS A 151 -13.14 -1.80 -3.85
N ALA A 152 -12.22 -1.94 -4.79
CA ALA A 152 -11.08 -1.04 -4.94
C ALA A 152 -11.56 0.38 -5.29
N LYS A 153 -12.47 0.51 -6.26
CA LYS A 153 -13.12 1.79 -6.59
C LYS A 153 -13.86 2.42 -5.41
N ILE A 154 -14.56 1.61 -4.61
CA ILE A 154 -15.23 2.07 -3.38
C ILE A 154 -14.21 2.53 -2.33
N ALA A 155 -13.08 1.84 -2.18
CA ALA A 155 -12.02 2.22 -1.24
C ALA A 155 -11.43 3.60 -1.57
N SER A 156 -11.13 3.88 -2.84
CA SER A 156 -10.64 5.21 -3.26
C SER A 156 -11.67 6.32 -3.01
N GLN A 157 -12.96 6.03 -3.18
CA GLN A 157 -14.05 6.95 -2.80
C GLN A 157 -14.17 7.15 -1.28
N GLN A 158 -14.00 6.10 -0.48
CA GLN A 158 -14.00 6.18 0.98
C GLN A 158 -12.81 6.98 1.50
N VAL A 159 -11.62 6.84 0.91
CA VAL A 159 -10.45 7.68 1.24
C VAL A 159 -10.74 9.15 0.94
N ALA A 160 -11.36 9.46 -0.21
CA ALA A 160 -11.76 10.83 -0.54
C ALA A 160 -12.80 11.42 0.43
N ALA A 161 -13.83 10.64 0.81
CA ALA A 161 -14.85 11.07 1.77
C ALA A 161 -14.29 11.24 3.19
N ASN A 162 -13.37 10.38 3.62
CA ASN A 162 -12.67 10.48 4.91
C ASN A 162 -11.64 11.62 4.94
N PHE A 163 -11.14 12.05 3.78
CA PHE A 163 -10.20 13.16 3.65
C PHE A 163 -10.90 14.52 3.70
N LEU A 164 -12.12 14.63 3.16
CA LEU A 164 -12.85 15.89 3.03
C LEU A 164 -12.95 16.72 4.35
N PRO A 165 -13.16 16.15 5.55
CA PRO A 165 -13.20 16.91 6.81
C PRO A 165 -11.86 17.51 7.26
N LEU A 166 -10.74 17.16 6.61
CA LEU A 166 -9.41 17.75 6.84
C LEU A 166 -9.20 19.01 6.00
N VAL A 167 -10.09 19.29 5.04
CA VAL A 167 -10.07 20.46 4.17
C VAL A 167 -10.88 21.59 4.81
N VAL A 168 -10.28 22.78 4.90
CA VAL A 168 -10.94 24.01 5.32
C VAL A 168 -11.17 24.90 4.10
N ASP A 169 -12.22 25.73 4.11
CA ASP A 169 -12.40 26.77 3.08
C ASP A 169 -11.16 27.68 2.99
N ASP A 170 -10.88 28.17 1.77
CA ASP A 170 -9.65 28.93 1.46
C ASP A 170 -8.32 28.22 1.81
N SER A 171 -8.33 26.88 1.90
CA SER A 171 -7.11 26.06 1.98
C SER A 171 -6.30 26.05 0.69
N LEU A 172 -4.98 25.89 0.82
CA LEU A 172 -4.09 25.57 -0.30
C LEU A 172 -3.65 24.12 -0.20
N VAL A 173 -3.96 23.33 -1.23
CA VAL A 173 -3.59 21.91 -1.29
C VAL A 173 -2.40 21.72 -2.20
N PHE A 174 -1.28 21.37 -1.58
CA PHE A 174 -0.10 20.92 -2.29
C PHE A 174 -0.17 19.41 -2.49
N THR A 175 0.31 18.94 -3.63
CA THR A 175 0.50 17.52 -3.89
C THR A 175 1.75 17.29 -4.73
N HIS A 176 2.23 16.06 -4.74
CA HIS A 176 3.40 15.65 -5.51
C HIS A 176 3.14 14.32 -6.22
N ALA A 177 3.40 14.31 -7.53
CA ALA A 177 3.31 13.12 -8.39
C ALA A 177 1.98 12.38 -8.25
N THR A 178 0.91 12.97 -8.78
CA THR A 178 -0.48 12.53 -8.63
C THR A 178 -0.73 11.11 -9.11
N THR A 179 -1.32 10.27 -8.25
CA THR A 179 -1.88 8.95 -8.62
C THR A 179 -3.39 9.04 -8.78
N ALA A 180 -4.02 8.06 -9.44
CA ALA A 180 -5.47 8.01 -9.63
C ALA A 180 -6.29 8.15 -8.32
N LEU A 181 -5.75 7.67 -7.19
CA LEU A 181 -6.32 7.92 -5.86
C LEU A 181 -6.27 9.40 -5.49
N VAL A 182 -5.09 10.02 -5.53
CA VAL A 182 -4.90 11.42 -5.13
C VAL A 182 -5.69 12.36 -6.06
N GLU A 183 -5.76 12.05 -7.36
CA GLU A 183 -6.68 12.77 -8.26
C GLU A 183 -8.16 12.59 -7.87
N THR A 184 -8.56 11.39 -7.40
CA THR A 184 -9.94 11.15 -6.94
C THR A 184 -10.23 11.94 -5.67
N VAL A 185 -9.29 12.00 -4.72
CA VAL A 185 -9.38 12.85 -3.52
C VAL A 185 -9.49 14.32 -3.91
N ILE A 186 -8.63 14.81 -4.82
CA ILE A 186 -8.62 16.20 -5.27
C ILE A 186 -9.92 16.55 -6.02
N ARG A 187 -10.38 15.75 -6.98
CA ARG A 187 -11.65 15.96 -7.70
C ARG A 187 -12.88 15.96 -6.77
N HIS A 188 -12.82 15.21 -5.67
CA HIS A 188 -13.93 15.10 -4.71
C HIS A 188 -13.99 16.30 -3.75
N ALA A 189 -12.84 16.82 -3.32
CA ALA A 189 -12.75 17.97 -2.42
C ALA A 189 -12.71 19.33 -3.14
N PHE A 190 -12.16 19.37 -4.37
CA PHE A 190 -11.93 20.59 -5.15
C PHE A 190 -12.44 20.42 -6.57
N ASN A 191 -13.58 21.04 -6.87
CA ASN A 191 -14.14 21.11 -8.22
C ASN A 191 -13.44 22.20 -9.07
N ILE A 192 -12.10 22.27 -8.98
CA ILE A 192 -11.23 23.38 -9.40
C ILE A 192 -10.03 22.80 -10.16
N PRO A 193 -9.57 23.41 -11.27
CA PRO A 193 -8.38 22.96 -11.99
C PRO A 193 -7.11 23.03 -11.13
N THR A 194 -6.35 21.94 -11.10
CA THR A 194 -5.04 21.88 -10.44
C THR A 194 -3.97 22.64 -11.22
N SER A 195 -3.12 23.39 -10.53
CA SER A 195 -1.90 23.98 -11.09
C SER A 195 -0.66 23.14 -10.74
N THR A 196 0.16 22.82 -11.73
CA THR A 196 1.44 22.13 -11.54
C THR A 196 2.57 23.14 -11.35
N LEU A 197 3.45 22.87 -10.38
CA LEU A 197 4.60 23.70 -10.07
C LEU A 197 5.88 22.85 -10.04
N PRO A 198 7.03 23.35 -10.54
CA PRO A 198 8.31 22.64 -10.40
C PRO A 198 8.70 22.45 -8.94
N LEU A 199 9.36 21.33 -8.62
CA LEU A 199 9.78 20.98 -7.25
C LEU A 199 10.59 22.09 -6.56
N HIS A 200 11.54 22.71 -7.28
CA HIS A 200 12.35 23.80 -6.74
C HIS A 200 11.52 25.06 -6.43
N SER A 201 10.39 25.24 -7.11
CA SER A 201 9.49 26.38 -6.90
C SER A 201 8.62 26.22 -5.65
N PHE A 202 8.55 25.04 -5.03
CA PHE A 202 7.71 24.80 -3.84
C PHE A 202 8.00 25.78 -2.70
N ARG A 203 9.27 25.98 -2.32
CA ARG A 203 9.64 26.91 -1.24
C ARG A 203 9.33 28.37 -1.59
N ALA A 204 9.41 28.73 -2.87
CA ALA A 204 9.00 30.05 -3.36
C ALA A 204 7.47 30.20 -3.33
N ALA A 205 6.71 29.17 -3.70
CA ALA A 205 5.26 29.14 -3.60
C ALA A 205 4.79 29.36 -2.15
N LEU A 206 5.33 28.57 -1.19
CA LEU A 206 5.07 28.74 0.24
C LEU A 206 5.38 30.16 0.74
N SER A 207 6.47 30.75 0.27
CA SER A 207 6.86 32.13 0.61
C SER A 207 5.93 33.18 -0.01
N SER A 208 5.41 32.93 -1.22
CA SER A 208 4.50 33.82 -1.95
C SER A 208 3.04 33.76 -1.48
N SER A 209 2.63 32.66 -0.85
CA SER A 209 1.35 32.53 -0.13
C SER A 209 1.36 33.15 1.27
N SER A 210 2.50 33.72 1.72
CA SER A 210 2.55 34.58 2.90
C SER A 210 1.84 35.92 2.63
N PRO A 211 1.02 36.44 3.55
CA PRO A 211 0.05 37.50 3.24
C PRO A 211 0.69 38.88 2.97
N ARG A 212 0.94 39.19 1.68
CA ARG A 212 1.37 40.52 1.21
C ARG A 212 0.51 41.09 0.06
N ARG A 213 -0.82 41.08 0.22
CA ARG A 213 -1.71 42.06 -0.47
C ARG A 213 -3.04 42.25 0.29
N PRO A 214 -3.62 43.46 0.33
CA PRO A 214 -4.78 43.77 1.17
C PRO A 214 -6.12 43.45 0.47
N ARG A 215 -6.49 42.17 0.39
CA ARG A 215 -7.88 41.74 0.18
C ARG A 215 -8.09 40.32 0.72
N GLN A 216 -8.58 40.26 1.96
CA GLN A 216 -8.85 39.06 2.78
C GLN A 216 -7.61 38.22 3.14
N SER A 217 -7.65 37.64 4.35
CA SER A 217 -6.48 37.09 5.04
C SER A 217 -6.30 35.60 4.74
N ARG A 218 -5.73 35.26 3.58
CA ARG A 218 -5.20 33.89 3.38
C ARG A 218 -4.00 33.68 4.29
N SER A 219 -4.14 32.75 5.22
CA SER A 219 -3.11 32.32 6.15
C SER A 219 -2.53 30.98 5.70
N LEU A 220 -1.23 30.79 5.85
CA LEU A 220 -0.59 29.49 5.65
C LEU A 220 -1.16 28.40 6.58
N SER A 221 -1.84 28.78 7.67
CA SER A 221 -2.47 27.85 8.62
C SER A 221 -3.64 27.03 8.07
N SER A 222 -4.16 27.33 6.86
CA SER A 222 -5.12 26.47 6.14
C SER A 222 -4.46 25.61 5.05
N SER A 223 -3.13 25.66 4.88
CA SER A 223 -2.43 24.87 3.86
C SER A 223 -2.23 23.42 4.30
N ILE A 224 -2.29 22.49 3.33
CA ILE A 224 -2.09 21.04 3.55
C ILE A 224 -1.24 20.44 2.43
N LEU A 225 -0.42 19.42 2.72
CA LEU A 225 0.32 18.64 1.73
C LEU A 225 -0.21 17.20 1.68
N ILE A 226 -0.69 16.75 0.51
CA ILE A 226 -1.10 15.36 0.24
C ILE A 226 -0.03 14.66 -0.59
N LEU A 227 0.63 13.67 -0.01
CA LEU A 227 1.57 12.80 -0.72
C LEU A 227 0.86 11.61 -1.37
N SER A 228 1.20 11.34 -2.63
CA SER A 228 0.94 10.06 -3.28
C SER A 228 1.82 8.96 -2.68
N CYS A 229 1.22 7.79 -2.42
CA CYS A 229 1.92 6.62 -1.89
C CYS A 229 1.68 5.42 -2.80
N HIS A 230 2.75 4.68 -3.14
CA HIS A 230 2.69 3.45 -3.91
C HIS A 230 2.47 2.21 -3.02
N ALA A 231 3.00 2.22 -1.79
CA ALA A 231 2.87 1.12 -0.84
C ALA A 231 3.16 1.55 0.60
N VAL A 232 2.48 0.93 1.57
CA VAL A 232 2.77 1.09 3.00
C VAL A 232 3.52 -0.14 3.51
N PHE A 233 4.73 0.05 4.01
CA PHE A 233 5.55 -1.00 4.60
C PHE A 233 5.07 -1.39 6.01
N SER A 234 5.52 -2.54 6.54
CA SER A 234 5.02 -3.10 7.80
C SER A 234 5.30 -2.26 9.05
N ASN A 235 6.19 -1.27 8.96
CA ASN A 235 6.50 -0.29 10.00
C ASN A 235 5.79 1.07 9.81
N GLY A 236 4.88 1.17 8.83
CA GLY A 236 4.20 2.43 8.47
C GLY A 236 5.02 3.35 7.55
N ALA A 237 6.23 2.97 7.15
CA ALA A 237 6.99 3.74 6.16
C ALA A 237 6.30 3.74 4.79
N LEU A 238 6.38 4.86 4.07
CA LEU A 238 5.64 5.11 2.84
C LEU A 238 6.57 5.06 1.62
N LEU A 239 6.33 4.13 0.70
CA LEU A 239 6.99 4.12 -0.60
C LEU A 239 6.39 5.23 -1.47
N THR A 240 7.11 6.33 -1.63
CA THR A 240 6.62 7.56 -2.27
C THR A 240 7.50 7.94 -3.48
N PRO A 241 6.97 8.71 -4.45
CA PRO A 241 7.76 9.25 -5.57
C PRO A 241 9.00 10.05 -5.13
N SER A 242 10.05 10.06 -5.93
CA SER A 242 11.35 10.65 -5.58
C SER A 242 11.23 12.15 -5.26
N GLY A 243 11.80 12.59 -4.14
CA GLY A 243 11.68 13.98 -3.66
C GLY A 243 10.49 14.24 -2.74
N SER A 244 9.50 13.34 -2.64
CA SER A 244 8.38 13.47 -1.70
C SER A 244 8.85 13.63 -0.24
N HIS A 245 9.94 12.95 0.15
CA HIS A 245 10.56 13.11 1.46
C HIS A 245 11.11 14.52 1.70
N MET A 246 11.75 15.14 0.69
CA MET A 246 12.25 16.51 0.80
C MET A 246 11.10 17.53 0.89
N LEU A 247 10.01 17.30 0.15
CA LEU A 247 8.79 18.11 0.28
C LEU A 247 8.15 17.97 1.66
N ALA A 248 8.08 16.75 2.21
CA ALA A 248 7.54 16.51 3.54
C ALA A 248 8.37 17.21 4.63
N LEU A 249 9.70 17.18 4.51
CA LEU A 249 10.60 17.93 5.40
C LEU A 249 10.39 19.45 5.28
N ALA A 250 10.26 19.98 4.06
CA ALA A 250 10.04 21.41 3.82
C ALA A 250 8.65 21.90 4.24
N ALA A 251 7.60 21.08 4.10
CA ALA A 251 6.27 21.36 4.62
C ALA A 251 6.28 21.38 6.15
N ARG A 252 6.95 20.41 6.80
CA ARG A 252 7.13 20.38 8.25
C ARG A 252 7.92 21.59 8.77
N ASP A 253 8.98 22.01 8.08
CA ASP A 253 9.74 23.25 8.36
C ASP A 253 8.85 24.50 8.29
N ALA A 254 7.88 24.52 7.35
CA ALA A 254 6.89 25.58 7.20
C ALA A 254 5.64 25.45 8.10
N GLY A 255 5.58 24.44 9.00
CA GLY A 255 4.43 24.19 9.87
C GLY A 255 3.19 23.63 9.17
N ILE A 256 3.32 23.16 7.92
CA ILE A 256 2.22 22.63 7.10
C ILE A 256 2.03 21.13 7.40
N PRO A 257 0.81 20.68 7.77
CA PRO A 257 0.53 19.27 7.99
C PRO A 257 0.66 18.45 6.70
N VAL A 258 1.23 17.26 6.84
CA VAL A 258 1.51 16.32 5.74
C VAL A 258 0.68 15.07 5.92
N TYR A 259 -0.15 14.77 4.93
CA TYR A 259 -0.98 13.57 4.83
C TYR A 259 -0.50 12.69 3.68
N ALA A 260 -0.86 11.40 3.72
CA ALA A 260 -0.66 10.48 2.60
C ALA A 260 -1.97 9.72 2.34
N ALA A 261 -2.40 9.68 1.08
CA ALA A 261 -3.56 8.91 0.65
C ALA A 261 -3.09 7.57 0.08
N VAL A 262 -3.70 6.47 0.54
CA VAL A 262 -3.37 5.11 0.10
C VAL A 262 -4.51 4.13 0.40
N GLU A 263 -4.84 3.22 -0.53
CA GLU A 263 -5.78 2.13 -0.24
C GLU A 263 -5.12 0.94 0.48
N SER A 264 -5.93 0.20 1.23
CA SER A 264 -5.50 -0.96 2.04
C SER A 264 -4.90 -2.13 1.25
N PHE A 265 -5.16 -2.22 -0.05
CA PHE A 265 -4.58 -3.25 -0.93
C PHE A 265 -3.14 -2.92 -1.38
N ASN A 266 -2.60 -1.74 -1.04
CA ASN A 266 -1.19 -1.37 -1.26
C ASN A 266 -0.29 -1.66 -0.02
N PHE A 267 -0.80 -2.39 0.99
CA PHE A 267 -0.07 -2.64 2.24
C PHE A 267 0.84 -3.87 2.08
N VAL A 268 2.15 -3.70 2.29
CA VAL A 268 3.18 -4.71 2.01
C VAL A 268 3.93 -5.16 3.27
N ARG A 269 4.48 -6.38 3.22
CA ARG A 269 5.17 -7.01 4.36
C ARG A 269 6.67 -6.67 4.56
N PRO A 270 7.44 -6.13 3.60
CA PRO A 270 8.82 -5.72 3.88
C PRO A 270 8.91 -4.65 4.95
N TYR A 271 10.02 -4.65 5.70
CA TYR A 271 10.31 -3.74 6.80
C TYR A 271 11.62 -3.00 6.48
N PRO A 272 11.59 -1.76 5.98
CA PRO A 272 12.80 -0.96 5.76
C PRO A 272 13.38 -0.49 7.09
N LEU A 273 14.68 -0.72 7.32
CA LEU A 273 15.38 -0.22 8.51
C LEU A 273 15.85 1.23 8.36
N SER A 274 16.01 1.72 7.12
CA SER A 274 16.32 3.12 6.80
C SER A 274 15.64 3.56 5.49
N ALA A 275 15.76 4.85 5.16
CA ALA A 275 15.27 5.42 3.91
C ALA A 275 16.30 5.38 2.77
N ASP A 276 17.44 4.70 2.97
CA ASP A 276 18.57 4.74 2.04
C ASP A 276 18.31 3.92 0.79
N ALA A 277 18.83 4.38 -0.35
CA ALA A 277 18.75 3.66 -1.63
C ALA A 277 19.26 2.22 -1.51
N ALA A 278 20.31 1.98 -0.71
CA ALA A 278 20.85 0.64 -0.47
C ALA A 278 19.88 -0.28 0.28
N GLU A 279 19.09 0.23 1.22
CA GLU A 279 18.08 -0.54 1.95
C GLU A 279 16.86 -0.82 1.06
N LEU A 280 16.37 0.21 0.36
CA LEU A 280 15.29 0.08 -0.63
C LEU A 280 15.64 -0.97 -1.71
N THR A 281 16.91 -0.99 -2.17
CA THR A 281 17.40 -1.99 -3.14
C THR A 281 17.32 -3.42 -2.57
N LYS A 282 17.67 -3.66 -1.29
CA LYS A 282 17.52 -4.99 -0.67
C LYS A 282 16.07 -5.46 -0.62
N LEU A 283 15.11 -4.53 -0.46
CA LEU A 283 13.69 -4.84 -0.49
C LEU A 283 13.14 -5.07 -1.91
N GLY A 284 13.97 -4.93 -2.94
CA GLY A 284 13.59 -5.08 -4.35
C GLY A 284 13.01 -3.82 -4.98
N VAL A 285 13.01 -2.67 -4.31
CA VAL A 285 12.60 -1.39 -4.90
C VAL A 285 13.61 -1.00 -5.97
N LYS A 286 13.16 -0.92 -7.23
CA LYS A 286 13.95 -0.30 -8.32
C LYS A 286 13.61 1.19 -8.33
N GLN A 287 14.64 2.05 -8.35
CA GLN A 287 14.49 3.47 -7.98
C GLN A 287 14.30 4.43 -9.17
N ARG A 288 14.38 3.96 -10.43
CA ARG A 288 14.17 4.80 -11.62
C ARG A 288 12.73 5.30 -11.69
N ASP A 289 11.80 4.36 -11.60
CA ASP A 289 10.37 4.56 -11.61
C ASP A 289 9.80 5.07 -10.26
N LEU A 290 10.61 5.78 -9.46
CA LEU A 290 10.09 6.76 -8.50
C LEU A 290 9.91 8.15 -9.13
N LEU A 291 10.34 8.34 -10.38
CA LEU A 291 10.03 9.53 -11.18
C LEU A 291 8.56 9.51 -11.64
N ALA A 292 7.87 10.64 -11.44
CA ALA A 292 6.43 10.78 -11.71
C ALA A 292 6.03 10.56 -13.18
N SER A 293 6.98 10.70 -14.11
CA SER A 293 6.77 10.56 -15.55
C SER A 293 6.56 9.12 -16.01
N GLU A 294 7.21 8.15 -15.36
CA GLU A 294 7.29 6.77 -15.87
C GLU A 294 6.01 5.95 -15.61
N TRP A 295 5.15 6.39 -14.69
CA TRP A 295 3.85 5.75 -14.42
C TRP A 295 2.72 6.15 -15.38
N ASN A 296 2.88 7.25 -16.14
CA ASN A 296 1.84 7.67 -17.10
C ASN A 296 1.81 6.79 -18.35
N HIS A 297 2.95 6.20 -18.75
CA HIS A 297 3.04 5.48 -20.02
C HIS A 297 3.91 4.22 -19.92
N GLY A 298 3.30 3.06 -20.16
CA GLY A 298 4.01 1.87 -20.60
C GLY A 298 4.45 2.02 -22.06
N THR A 299 5.51 2.80 -22.29
CA THR A 299 6.12 3.07 -23.60
C THR A 299 7.63 2.83 -23.57
N GLU A 300 7.99 1.55 -23.45
CA GLU A 300 8.87 0.88 -24.42
C GLU A 300 8.15 -0.38 -24.91
#